data_AF-A0A8S3VII0-F1
#
_entry.id   AF-A0A8S3VII0-F1
#
_cell.length_a   1.000
_cell.length_b   1.000
_cell.length_c   1.000
_cell.angle_alpha   90.00
_cell.angle_beta   90.00
_cell.angle_gamma   90.00
#
_symmetry.space_group_name_H-M   'P 1'
#
loop_
_entity.id
_entity.type
_entity.pdbx_description
1 polymer ?
#
loop_
_entity_poly.entity_id
_entity_poly.type
_entity_poly.pdbx_seq_one_letter_code
_entity_poly.pdbx_strand_id
1 'polypeptide(L)'
;MSFREEELNDRILELDSLLQSTKYSKQKLVLQKSIVSFLSDLNPQKSLNDALPSDIRKFLVYKDDSGKTQIHKAQCKNRGVKGKFQCGCPLRLSAGSVDSLIGQLRAIFRDHGRGTDWNDMLGLGNPAASSIIKKYLSAIKLEQSMAAAIFNNEGVRHDFSDYWNVETKDLPIMIKEALALKNALICIKTLIINKRVTAEVDNQAVVYAWNNQYSKNNLINEIMKEIFQLTFQQNCNLSLSYIHTSENPSDYLSRVYSKSDASISKRTWIYIQQKFGPHSVDMFSLDSNAMLDNEGFEISHFTPYKTPLSSGVDAFAQIYKSSEIYYAFPPFCLISAVVKFIIQEKLHAL
;
A
#
# COMPACT_ATOMS: atom_id res chain seq x y z
N MET A 1 -11.06 62.93 -18.37
CA MET A 1 -10.41 61.63 -18.09
C MET A 1 -10.86 60.98 -16.78
N SER A 2 -11.71 61.60 -15.94
CA SER A 2 -12.15 61.01 -14.66
C SER A 2 -13.28 59.97 -14.76
N PHE A 3 -14.13 60.05 -15.80
CA PHE A 3 -15.32 59.19 -15.94
C PHE A 3 -15.01 57.69 -16.08
N ARG A 4 -13.83 57.34 -16.61
CA ARG A 4 -13.43 55.94 -16.86
C ARG A 4 -12.81 55.28 -15.63
N GLU A 5 -12.27 56.06 -14.70
CA GLU A 5 -11.65 55.56 -13.47
C GLU A 5 -12.72 55.24 -12.42
N GLU A 6 -13.79 56.04 -12.36
CA GLU A 6 -14.96 55.80 -11.50
C GLU A 6 -15.69 54.51 -11.89
N GLU A 7 -15.98 54.30 -13.18
CA GLU A 7 -16.60 53.05 -13.67
C GLU A 7 -15.73 51.81 -13.43
N LEU A 8 -14.39 51.95 -13.52
CA LEU A 8 -13.45 50.87 -13.20
C LEU A 8 -13.46 50.55 -11.70
N ASN A 9 -13.49 51.57 -10.84
CA ASN A 9 -13.54 51.40 -9.39
C ASN A 9 -14.88 50.77 -8.94
N ASP A 10 -16.00 51.19 -9.53
CA ASP A 10 -17.31 50.60 -9.26
C ASP A 10 -17.36 49.13 -9.66
N ARG A 11 -16.75 48.76 -10.80
CA ARG A 11 -16.67 47.37 -11.24
C ARG A 11 -15.78 46.53 -10.32
N ILE A 12 -14.68 47.09 -9.81
CA ILE A 12 -13.83 46.41 -8.82
C ILE A 12 -14.61 46.18 -7.52
N LEU A 13 -15.36 47.18 -7.03
CA LEU A 13 -16.20 47.06 -5.84
C LEU A 13 -17.29 45.98 -5.99
N GLU A 14 -17.92 45.89 -7.17
CA GLU A 14 -18.90 44.84 -7.47
C GLU A 14 -18.28 43.43 -7.46
N LEU A 15 -17.10 43.27 -8.08
CA LEU A 15 -16.38 42.00 -8.12
C LEU A 15 -15.89 41.58 -6.72
N ASP A 16 -15.37 42.53 -5.93
CA ASP A 16 -14.96 42.28 -4.54
C ASP A 16 -16.14 41.87 -3.67
N SER A 17 -17.32 42.50 -3.86
CA SER A 17 -18.56 42.11 -3.19
C SER A 17 -18.97 40.67 -3.55
N LEU A 18 -18.90 40.30 -4.83
CA LEU A 18 -19.19 38.94 -5.28
C LEU A 18 -18.20 37.91 -4.69
N LEU A 19 -16.90 38.22 -4.66
CA LEU A 19 -15.87 37.37 -4.06
C LEU A 19 -16.04 37.22 -2.55
N GLN A 20 -16.43 38.27 -1.84
CA GLN A 20 -16.76 38.25 -0.41
C GLN A 20 -18.07 37.50 -0.12
N SER A 21 -19.02 37.50 -1.06
CA SER A 21 -20.32 36.84 -0.91
C SER A 21 -20.26 35.31 -1.01
N THR A 22 -19.17 34.75 -1.54
CA THR A 22 -19.06 33.30 -1.74
C THR A 22 -19.17 32.53 -0.44
N LYS A 23 -19.79 31.34 -0.50
CA LYS A 23 -19.92 30.43 0.65
C LYS A 23 -18.55 30.13 1.30
N TYR A 24 -17.50 30.00 0.48
CA TYR A 24 -16.14 29.78 0.95
C TYR A 24 -15.58 30.98 1.73
N SER A 25 -15.72 32.20 1.20
CA SER A 25 -15.29 33.43 1.88
C SER A 25 -15.98 33.64 3.22
N LYS A 26 -17.30 33.40 3.29
CA LYS A 26 -18.07 33.47 4.54
C LYS A 26 -17.59 32.43 5.57
N GLN A 27 -17.36 31.19 5.15
CA GLN A 27 -16.85 30.14 6.03
C GLN A 27 -15.44 30.46 6.56
N LYS A 28 -14.56 31.01 5.71
CA LYS A 28 -13.21 31.44 6.09
C LYS A 28 -13.25 32.55 7.14
N LEU A 29 -14.12 33.56 6.99
CA LEU A 29 -14.28 34.64 7.97
C LEU A 29 -14.77 34.12 9.34
N VAL A 30 -15.74 33.21 9.34
CA VAL A 30 -16.22 32.56 10.58
C VAL A 30 -15.10 31.75 11.23
N LEU A 31 -14.34 31.00 10.44
CA LEU A 31 -13.21 30.22 10.94
C LEU A 31 -12.11 31.13 11.52
N GLN A 32 -11.79 32.23 10.85
CA GLN A 32 -10.81 33.22 11.30
C GLN A 32 -11.19 33.80 12.66
N LYS A 33 -12.45 34.25 12.84
CA LYS A 33 -12.94 34.72 14.14
C LYS A 33 -12.80 33.63 15.21
N SER A 34 -13.14 32.39 14.86
CA SER A 34 -13.06 31.27 15.78
C SER A 34 -11.63 30.92 16.21
N ILE A 35 -10.65 30.95 15.31
CA ILE A 35 -9.26 30.66 15.70
C ILE A 35 -8.66 31.82 16.49
N VAL A 36 -8.98 33.08 16.17
CA VAL A 36 -8.52 34.24 16.95
C VAL A 36 -9.04 34.14 18.38
N SER A 37 -10.34 33.88 18.57
CA SER A 37 -10.93 33.67 19.90
C SER A 37 -10.27 32.49 20.63
N PHE A 38 -10.05 31.36 19.95
CA PHE A 38 -9.40 30.21 20.56
C PHE A 38 -7.97 30.52 21.03
N LEU A 39 -7.19 31.26 20.24
CA LEU A 39 -5.82 31.62 20.59
C LEU A 39 -5.76 32.62 21.75
N SER A 40 -6.71 33.56 21.83
CA SER A 40 -6.80 34.49 22.95
C SER A 40 -7.19 33.82 24.27
N ASP A 41 -7.87 32.68 24.20
CA ASP A 41 -8.28 31.89 25.37
C ASP A 41 -7.17 30.95 25.88
N LEU A 42 -6.06 30.81 25.15
CA LEU A 42 -4.90 30.03 25.61
C LEU A 42 -4.18 30.75 26.76
N ASN A 43 -3.47 29.96 27.56
CA ASN A 43 -2.55 30.47 28.58
C ASN A 43 -1.11 30.01 28.27
N PRO A 44 -0.18 30.91 27.91
CA PRO A 44 -0.36 32.36 27.69
C PRO A 44 -1.25 32.66 26.48
N GLN A 45 -1.86 33.85 26.48
CA GLN A 45 -2.69 34.32 25.37
C GLN A 45 -1.83 34.48 24.11
N LYS A 46 -2.37 34.09 22.96
CA LYS A 46 -1.67 34.14 21.68
C LYS A 46 -2.47 34.86 20.62
N SER A 47 -1.76 35.44 19.66
CA SER A 47 -2.33 35.97 18.42
C SER A 47 -2.02 35.04 17.24
N LEU A 48 -2.52 35.39 16.04
CA LEU A 48 -2.12 34.70 14.80
C LEU A 48 -0.62 34.83 14.51
N ASN A 49 0.04 35.88 15.00
CA ASN A 49 1.48 36.07 14.80
C ASN A 49 2.31 35.11 15.66
N ASP A 50 1.77 34.73 16.84
CA ASP A 50 2.47 33.90 17.83
C ASP A 50 2.04 32.42 17.77
N ALA A 51 1.07 32.11 16.91
CA ALA A 51 0.55 30.76 16.77
C ALA A 51 1.64 29.77 16.34
N LEU A 52 1.73 28.65 17.06
CA LEU A 52 2.62 27.53 16.76
C LEU A 52 1.81 26.37 16.15
N PRO A 53 2.47 25.42 15.45
CA PRO A 53 1.82 24.20 14.95
C PRO A 53 1.12 23.41 16.06
N SER A 54 1.63 23.44 17.28
CA SER A 54 0.99 22.81 18.44
C SER A 54 -0.35 23.44 18.80
N ASP A 55 -0.48 24.76 18.66
CA ASP A 55 -1.74 25.49 18.88
C ASP A 55 -2.75 25.18 17.77
N ILE A 56 -2.29 25.10 16.52
CA ILE A 56 -3.13 24.68 15.39
C ILE A 56 -3.66 23.26 15.61
N ARG A 57 -2.81 22.34 16.07
CA ARG A 57 -3.22 20.98 16.39
C ARG A 57 -4.29 20.96 17.50
N LYS A 58 -4.11 21.75 18.58
CA LYS A 58 -5.12 21.87 19.64
C LYS A 58 -6.44 22.46 19.12
N PHE A 59 -6.37 23.46 18.24
CA PHE A 59 -7.55 24.05 17.62
C PHE A 59 -8.32 23.04 16.75
N LEU A 60 -7.62 22.19 16.00
CA LEU A 60 -8.25 21.14 15.21
C LEU A 60 -8.95 20.10 16.09
N VAL A 61 -8.37 19.74 17.24
CA VAL A 61 -9.03 18.88 18.25
C VAL A 61 -10.25 19.58 18.86
N TYR A 62 -10.15 20.87 19.20
CA TYR A 62 -11.28 21.66 19.68
C TYR A 62 -12.46 21.67 18.69
N LYS A 63 -12.18 21.61 17.38
CA LYS A 63 -13.24 21.55 16.35
C LYS A 63 -13.96 20.21 16.28
N ASP A 64 -13.45 19.15 16.90
CA ASP A 64 -14.13 17.85 16.94
C ASP A 64 -15.48 17.87 17.65
N ASP A 65 -15.72 18.83 18.55
CA ASP A 65 -17.03 18.99 19.22
C ASP A 65 -18.17 19.27 18.22
N SER A 66 -17.84 19.81 17.05
CA SER A 66 -18.80 20.01 15.95
C SER A 66 -18.88 18.81 14.99
N GLY A 67 -18.13 17.76 15.28
CA GLY A 67 -17.99 16.55 14.49
C GLY A 67 -19.27 15.74 14.37
N LYS A 68 -19.47 15.11 13.21
CA LYS A 68 -20.62 14.23 12.95
C LYS A 68 -20.22 12.78 12.69
N THR A 69 -18.94 12.50 12.54
CA THR A 69 -18.41 11.18 12.24
C THR A 69 -18.23 10.41 13.55
N GLN A 70 -18.93 9.29 13.70
CA GLN A 70 -18.83 8.45 14.90
C GLN A 70 -17.65 7.49 14.77
N ILE A 71 -16.70 7.58 15.71
CA ILE A 71 -15.46 6.80 15.68
C ILE A 71 -15.59 5.60 16.61
N HIS A 72 -16.00 4.46 16.05
CA HIS A 72 -16.19 3.23 16.81
C HIS A 72 -14.87 2.70 17.40
N LYS A 73 -14.82 2.60 18.73
CA LYS A 73 -13.71 1.96 19.45
C LYS A 73 -13.62 0.47 19.11
N ALA A 74 -12.47 -0.15 19.37
CA ALA A 74 -12.21 -1.55 19.04
C ALA A 74 -13.27 -2.53 19.58
N GLN A 75 -13.76 -2.27 20.80
CA GLN A 75 -14.76 -3.09 21.50
C GLN A 75 -16.21 -2.79 21.09
N CYS A 76 -16.45 -1.84 20.18
CA CYS A 76 -17.80 -1.39 19.85
C CYS A 76 -18.51 -2.39 18.92
N LYS A 77 -19.73 -2.80 19.29
CA LYS A 77 -20.57 -3.71 18.48
C LYS A 77 -20.88 -3.18 17.07
N ASN A 78 -20.84 -1.86 16.88
CA ASN A 78 -21.13 -1.21 15.60
C ASN A 78 -19.87 -0.89 14.79
N ARG A 79 -18.70 -1.36 15.23
CA ARG A 79 -17.44 -1.19 14.50
C ARG A 79 -17.55 -1.81 13.09
N GLY A 80 -17.03 -1.10 12.09
CA GLY A 80 -17.11 -1.54 10.70
C GLY A 80 -18.42 -1.23 9.98
N VAL A 81 -19.46 -0.77 10.71
CA VAL A 81 -20.75 -0.41 10.12
C VAL A 81 -20.82 1.11 9.92
N LYS A 82 -21.29 1.54 8.75
CA LYS A 82 -21.52 2.96 8.47
C LYS A 82 -22.86 3.39 9.07
N GLY A 83 -22.87 4.46 9.86
CA GLY A 83 -24.10 5.03 10.40
C GLY A 83 -23.86 5.80 11.70
N LYS A 84 -24.94 6.36 12.26
CA LYS A 84 -24.95 6.87 13.63
C LYS A 84 -25.70 5.87 14.50
N PHE A 85 -25.05 5.44 15.57
CA PHE A 85 -25.57 4.46 16.50
C PHE A 85 -25.59 5.02 17.91
N GLN A 86 -26.53 4.54 18.73
CA GLN A 86 -26.55 4.82 20.16
C GLN A 86 -25.42 4.04 20.85
N CYS A 87 -24.20 4.56 20.80
CA CYS A 87 -23.04 4.01 21.49
C CYS A 87 -22.17 5.13 22.05
N GLY A 88 -21.43 4.87 23.13
CA GLY A 88 -20.54 5.84 23.80
C GLY A 88 -19.25 6.15 23.03
N CYS A 89 -19.24 5.96 21.71
CA CYS A 89 -18.10 6.26 20.86
C CYS A 89 -18.06 7.75 20.50
N PRO A 90 -16.88 8.38 20.46
CA PRO A 90 -16.77 9.82 20.25
C PRO A 90 -17.23 10.23 18.85
N LEU A 91 -17.77 11.45 18.76
CA LEU A 91 -18.00 12.15 17.50
C LEU A 91 -16.78 13.01 17.19
N ARG A 92 -16.31 12.95 15.95
CA ARG A 92 -15.15 13.67 15.43
C ARG A 92 -15.48 14.28 14.06
N LEU A 93 -14.68 15.25 13.62
CA LEU A 93 -14.75 15.72 12.24
C LEU A 93 -14.31 14.64 11.28
N SER A 94 -14.90 14.57 10.09
CA SER A 94 -14.41 13.67 9.05
C SER A 94 -13.01 14.08 8.59
N ALA A 95 -12.17 13.14 8.17
CA ALA A 95 -10.83 13.45 7.67
C ALA A 95 -10.85 14.50 6.55
N GLY A 96 -11.85 14.47 5.67
CA GLY A 96 -12.04 15.48 4.62
C GLY A 96 -12.41 16.87 5.17
N SER A 97 -13.21 16.92 6.24
CA SER A 97 -13.52 18.19 6.92
C SER A 97 -12.28 18.79 7.58
N VAL A 98 -11.44 17.96 8.20
CA VAL A 98 -10.17 18.41 8.80
C VAL A 98 -9.20 18.91 7.74
N ASP A 99 -9.08 18.22 6.60
CA ASP A 99 -8.24 18.65 5.47
C ASP A 99 -8.70 20.02 4.92
N SER A 100 -10.02 20.19 4.75
CA SER A 100 -10.61 21.47 4.34
C SER A 100 -10.32 22.60 5.33
N LEU A 101 -10.44 22.35 6.64
CA LEU A 101 -10.08 23.32 7.68
C LEU A 101 -8.60 23.68 7.63
N ILE A 102 -7.70 22.70 7.46
CA ILE A 102 -6.26 22.95 7.32
C ILE A 102 -5.99 23.86 6.11
N GLY A 103 -6.65 23.62 4.97
CA GLY A 103 -6.56 24.49 3.80
C GLY A 103 -7.01 25.92 4.07
N GLN A 104 -8.14 26.10 4.74
CA GLN A 104 -8.64 27.42 5.13
C GLN A 104 -7.72 28.13 6.12
N LEU A 105 -7.17 27.41 7.10
CA LEU A 105 -6.21 27.94 8.06
C LEU A 105 -4.93 28.41 7.36
N ARG A 106 -4.40 27.62 6.42
CA ARG A 106 -3.24 28.05 5.62
C ARG A 106 -3.52 29.37 4.89
N ALA A 107 -4.72 29.52 4.31
CA ALA A 107 -5.12 30.76 3.68
C ALA A 107 -5.24 31.93 4.67
N ILE A 108 -5.82 31.71 5.86
CA ILE A 108 -5.91 32.74 6.91
C ILE A 108 -4.51 33.21 7.32
N PHE A 109 -3.58 32.30 7.60
CA PHE A 109 -2.21 32.67 7.97
C PHE A 109 -1.46 33.39 6.85
N ARG A 110 -1.69 33.00 5.59
CA ARG A 110 -1.13 33.69 4.41
C ARG A 110 -1.57 35.15 4.35
N ASP A 111 -2.85 35.42 4.58
CA ASP A 111 -3.41 36.78 4.59
C ASP A 111 -2.84 37.64 5.74
N HIS A 112 -2.32 37.00 6.80
CA HIS A 112 -1.63 37.66 7.92
C HIS A 112 -0.10 37.64 7.78
N GLY A 113 0.42 37.51 6.55
CA GLY A 113 1.86 37.57 6.27
C GLY A 113 2.64 36.30 6.60
N ARG A 114 1.99 35.22 7.06
CA ARG A 114 2.60 33.92 7.38
C ARG A 114 2.35 32.90 6.27
N GLY A 115 2.76 33.23 5.06
CA GLY A 115 2.47 32.44 3.85
C GLY A 115 3.50 31.35 3.50
N THR A 116 4.71 31.42 4.06
CA THR A 116 5.80 30.49 3.75
C THR A 116 5.66 29.14 4.46
N ASP A 117 6.42 28.14 4.01
CA ASP A 117 6.50 26.87 4.72
C ASP A 117 7.01 27.05 6.16
N TRP A 118 6.54 26.18 7.05
CA TRP A 118 6.95 26.20 8.45
C TRP A 118 8.42 25.77 8.59
N ASN A 119 9.21 26.59 9.28
CA ASN A 119 10.58 26.28 9.65
C ASN A 119 10.68 26.00 11.16
N ASP A 120 10.94 24.76 11.54
CA ASP A 120 11.02 24.34 12.94
C ASP A 120 12.20 24.96 13.70
N MET A 121 13.31 25.29 13.02
CA MET A 121 14.47 25.92 13.68
C MET A 121 14.22 27.38 14.02
N LEU A 122 13.53 28.10 13.13
CA LEU A 122 13.27 29.54 13.29
C LEU A 122 11.94 29.81 13.99
N GLY A 123 11.03 28.84 14.08
CA GLY A 123 9.68 29.04 14.60
C GLY A 123 8.82 29.97 13.72
N LEU A 124 9.18 30.09 12.43
CA LEU A 124 8.59 31.03 11.48
C LEU A 124 7.91 30.31 10.31
N GLY A 125 7.04 31.03 9.62
CA GLY A 125 6.22 30.52 8.52
C GLY A 125 4.80 30.17 8.95
N ASN A 126 4.12 29.39 8.11
CA ASN A 126 2.70 29.05 8.29
C ASN A 126 2.53 27.84 9.23
N PRO A 127 1.97 28.00 10.44
CA PRO A 127 1.90 26.90 11.39
C PRO A 127 0.98 25.75 10.93
N ALA A 128 0.02 26.01 10.04
CA ALA A 128 -0.82 24.99 9.40
C ALA A 128 -0.12 24.25 8.24
N ALA A 129 1.05 24.71 7.80
CA ALA A 129 1.89 24.02 6.81
C ALA A 129 2.94 23.08 7.45
N SER A 130 3.04 23.05 8.79
CA SER A 130 4.00 22.21 9.50
C SER A 130 3.81 20.70 9.27
N SER A 131 4.92 19.97 9.28
CA SER A 131 4.95 18.50 9.20
C SER A 131 4.11 17.83 10.31
N ILE A 132 4.00 18.45 11.48
CA ILE A 132 3.18 17.97 12.60
C ILE A 132 1.68 17.95 12.22
N ILE A 133 1.22 18.97 11.49
CA ILE A 133 -0.17 19.06 11.03
C ILE A 133 -0.44 18.03 9.92
N LYS A 134 0.53 17.80 9.03
CA LYS A 134 0.45 16.73 8.03
C LYS A 134 0.34 15.35 8.70
N LYS A 135 1.19 15.08 9.70
CA LYS A 135 1.15 13.84 10.48
C LYS A 135 -0.17 13.68 11.25
N TYR A 136 -0.70 14.77 11.81
CA TYR A 136 -2.00 14.77 12.49
C TYR A 136 -3.15 14.36 11.54
N LEU A 137 -3.19 14.92 10.32
CA LEU A 137 -4.19 14.52 9.33
C LEU A 137 -4.05 13.04 8.93
N SER A 138 -2.81 12.54 8.77
CA SER A 138 -2.56 11.11 8.51
C SER A 138 -3.06 10.23 9.66
N ALA A 139 -2.84 10.65 10.92
CA ALA A 139 -3.32 9.92 12.09
C ALA A 139 -4.86 9.84 12.14
N ILE A 140 -5.55 10.93 11.81
CA ILE A 140 -7.03 10.92 11.71
C ILE A 140 -7.51 9.99 10.59
N LYS A 141 -6.88 10.04 9.41
CA LYS A 141 -7.21 9.13 8.29
C LYS A 141 -7.07 7.67 8.71
N LEU A 142 -6.03 7.35 9.47
CA LEU A 142 -5.80 6.01 10.02
C LEU A 142 -6.86 5.64 11.07
N GLU A 143 -7.11 6.49 12.08
CA GLU A 143 -8.11 6.27 13.13
C GLU A 143 -9.49 5.97 12.54
N GLN A 144 -9.94 6.83 11.61
CA GLN A 144 -11.24 6.68 10.96
C GLN A 144 -11.32 5.43 10.08
N SER A 145 -10.21 5.06 9.43
CA SER A 145 -10.09 3.80 8.69
C SER A 145 -10.23 2.59 9.62
N MET A 146 -9.55 2.59 10.76
CA MET A 146 -9.56 1.49 11.73
C MET A 146 -10.91 1.34 12.45
N ALA A 147 -11.62 2.44 12.69
CA ALA A 147 -12.98 2.42 13.26
C ALA A 147 -14.01 1.85 12.26
N ALA A 148 -13.75 2.02 10.96
CA ALA A 148 -14.57 1.50 9.88
C ALA A 148 -14.15 0.09 9.40
N ALA A 149 -13.18 -0.55 10.06
CA ALA A 149 -12.72 -1.89 9.73
C ALA A 149 -13.15 -2.91 10.80
N ILE A 150 -13.60 -4.08 10.36
CA ILE A 150 -13.69 -5.29 11.18
C ILE A 150 -12.38 -6.04 10.97
N PHE A 151 -11.59 -6.21 12.03
CA PHE A 151 -10.38 -7.02 12.00
C PHE A 151 -10.78 -8.46 12.30
N ASN A 152 -10.87 -9.30 11.26
CA ASN A 152 -10.92 -10.75 11.47
C ASN A 152 -9.51 -11.18 11.88
N ASN A 153 -9.32 -11.54 13.15
CA ASN A 153 -8.05 -12.04 13.68
C ASN A 153 -7.71 -13.47 13.20
N GLU A 154 -8.48 -14.03 12.27
CA GLU A 154 -8.23 -15.31 11.61
C GLU A 154 -7.30 -15.15 10.39
N GLY A 155 -6.21 -14.40 10.55
CA GLY A 155 -5.23 -14.25 9.49
C GLY A 155 -4.53 -15.58 9.24
N VAL A 156 -4.88 -16.28 8.16
CA VAL A 156 -4.10 -17.42 7.68
C VAL A 156 -2.75 -16.90 7.22
N ARG A 157 -1.66 -17.40 7.82
CA ARG A 157 -0.31 -17.10 7.38
C ARG A 157 -0.07 -17.79 6.03
N HIS A 158 0.43 -17.04 5.06
CA HIS A 158 0.87 -17.56 3.77
C HIS A 158 2.34 -17.19 3.60
N ASP A 159 3.18 -18.20 3.40
CA ASP A 159 4.60 -18.04 3.09
C ASP A 159 4.83 -18.38 1.61
N PHE A 160 5.68 -17.60 0.94
CA PHE A 160 6.06 -17.77 -0.46
C PHE A 160 7.57 -17.60 -0.58
N SER A 161 8.22 -18.35 -1.46
CA SER A 161 9.65 -18.23 -1.72
C SER A 161 9.99 -18.68 -3.14
N ASP A 162 11.07 -18.16 -3.71
CA ASP A 162 11.63 -18.71 -4.95
C ASP A 162 13.09 -18.24 -5.07
N TYR A 163 13.81 -18.73 -6.07
CA TYR A 163 15.19 -18.35 -6.34
C TYR A 163 15.27 -17.36 -7.50
N TRP A 164 16.21 -16.42 -7.42
CA TRP A 164 16.51 -15.56 -8.56
C TRP A 164 17.23 -16.34 -9.65
N ASN A 165 16.73 -16.25 -10.88
CA ASN A 165 17.45 -16.73 -12.06
C ASN A 165 18.76 -15.95 -12.26
N VAL A 166 19.61 -16.42 -13.18
CA VAL A 166 20.95 -15.84 -13.41
C VAL A 166 20.87 -14.34 -13.71
N GLU A 167 19.92 -13.93 -14.56
CA GLU A 167 19.73 -12.54 -14.95
C GLU A 167 19.33 -11.64 -13.77
N THR A 168 18.43 -12.13 -12.91
CA THR A 168 17.90 -11.36 -11.78
C THR A 168 18.88 -11.34 -10.61
N LYS A 169 19.69 -12.41 -10.45
CA LYS A 169 20.64 -12.56 -9.35
C LYS A 169 21.66 -11.41 -9.32
N ASP A 170 22.11 -10.99 -10.50
CA ASP A 170 23.12 -9.95 -10.69
C ASP A 170 22.55 -8.52 -10.63
N LEU A 171 21.21 -8.38 -10.53
CA LEU A 171 20.59 -7.07 -10.35
C LEU A 171 20.89 -6.46 -8.98
N PRO A 172 20.91 -5.11 -8.87
CA PRO A 172 21.07 -4.43 -7.60
C PRO A 172 20.04 -4.89 -6.57
N ILE A 173 20.44 -4.97 -5.28
CA ILE A 173 19.57 -5.46 -4.20
C ILE A 173 18.20 -4.77 -4.17
N MET A 174 18.18 -3.45 -4.37
CA MET A 174 16.95 -2.65 -4.41
C MET A 174 15.96 -3.08 -5.50
N ILE A 175 16.47 -3.57 -6.63
CA ILE A 175 15.64 -4.11 -7.71
C ILE A 175 15.04 -5.45 -7.28
N LYS A 176 15.86 -6.32 -6.69
CA LYS A 176 15.42 -7.62 -6.17
C LYS A 176 14.35 -7.46 -5.08
N GLU A 177 14.50 -6.50 -4.18
CA GLU A 177 13.50 -6.18 -3.16
C GLU A 177 12.18 -5.67 -3.77
N ALA A 178 12.26 -4.82 -4.80
CA ALA A 178 11.06 -4.37 -5.51
C ALA A 178 10.36 -5.52 -6.27
N LEU A 179 11.13 -6.42 -6.89
CA LEU A 179 10.60 -7.62 -7.55
C LEU A 179 9.99 -8.60 -6.55
N ALA A 180 10.60 -8.77 -5.37
CA ALA A 180 10.06 -9.62 -4.30
C ALA A 180 8.68 -9.11 -3.86
N LEU A 181 8.53 -7.79 -3.64
CA LEU A 181 7.24 -7.17 -3.35
C LEU A 181 6.23 -7.41 -4.48
N LYS A 182 6.64 -7.20 -5.74
CA LYS A 182 5.79 -7.44 -6.91
C LYS A 182 5.27 -8.89 -6.94
N ASN A 183 6.18 -9.85 -6.82
CA ASN A 183 5.85 -11.27 -6.87
C ASN A 183 4.93 -11.68 -5.71
N ALA A 184 5.21 -11.20 -4.49
CA ALA A 184 4.33 -11.44 -3.34
C ALA A 184 2.91 -10.94 -3.60
N LEU A 185 2.75 -9.73 -4.14
CA LEU A 185 1.44 -9.16 -4.49
C LEU A 185 0.73 -9.95 -5.59
N ILE A 186 1.46 -10.48 -6.58
CA ILE A 186 0.90 -11.35 -7.62
C ILE A 186 0.36 -12.65 -7.00
N CYS A 187 1.11 -13.28 -6.09
CA CYS A 187 0.67 -14.51 -5.41
C CYS A 187 -0.64 -14.28 -4.66
N ILE A 188 -0.76 -13.16 -3.95
CA ILE A 188 -1.96 -12.81 -3.17
C ILE A 188 -2.99 -11.96 -3.93
N LYS A 189 -2.88 -11.82 -5.26
CA LYS A 189 -3.71 -10.88 -6.05
C LYS A 189 -5.22 -11.02 -5.81
N THR A 190 -5.70 -12.24 -5.62
CA THR A 190 -7.12 -12.54 -5.34
C THR A 190 -7.51 -12.24 -3.89
N LEU A 191 -6.56 -12.35 -2.96
CA LEU A 191 -6.78 -12.09 -1.54
C LEU A 191 -6.84 -10.59 -1.22
N ILE A 192 -6.28 -9.74 -2.09
CA ILE A 192 -6.19 -8.28 -1.88
C ILE A 192 -7.30 -7.49 -2.59
N ILE A 193 -8.24 -8.16 -3.26
CA ILE A 193 -9.35 -7.52 -3.97
C ILE A 193 -10.19 -6.67 -3.02
N ASN A 194 -10.40 -5.40 -3.35
CA ASN A 194 -11.15 -4.43 -2.55
C ASN A 194 -10.61 -4.24 -1.12
N LYS A 195 -9.31 -4.50 -0.89
CA LYS A 195 -8.69 -4.37 0.45
C LYS A 195 -7.75 -3.19 0.54
N ARG A 196 -7.46 -2.81 1.80
CA ARG A 196 -6.30 -1.99 2.13
C ARG A 196 -5.19 -2.92 2.59
N VAL A 197 -4.02 -2.79 2.01
CA VAL A 197 -2.86 -3.64 2.28
C VAL A 197 -1.72 -2.78 2.77
N THR A 198 -1.07 -3.23 3.84
CA THR A 198 0.19 -2.65 4.31
C THR A 198 1.28 -3.68 4.04
N ALA A 199 2.27 -3.28 3.27
CA ALA A 199 3.47 -4.07 3.00
C ALA A 199 4.63 -3.51 3.81
N GLU A 200 5.23 -4.36 4.64
CA GLU A 200 6.45 -4.06 5.38
C GLU A 200 7.65 -4.51 4.55
N VAL A 201 8.54 -3.58 4.22
CA VAL A 201 9.68 -3.80 3.32
C VAL A 201 10.93 -3.25 3.98
N ASP A 202 12.03 -3.99 3.96
CA ASP A 202 13.30 -3.60 4.60
C ASP A 202 14.23 -2.77 3.71
N ASN A 203 13.76 -2.40 2.52
CA ASN A 203 14.47 -1.53 1.60
C ASN A 203 13.86 -0.13 1.57
N GLN A 204 14.54 0.84 2.20
CA GLN A 204 14.07 2.23 2.26
C GLN A 204 13.89 2.88 0.89
N ALA A 205 14.69 2.49 -0.11
CA ALA A 205 14.60 3.10 -1.43
C ALA A 205 13.37 2.59 -2.21
N VAL A 206 12.95 1.33 -1.99
CA VAL A 206 11.67 0.80 -2.49
C VAL A 206 10.50 1.55 -1.84
N VAL A 207 10.52 1.70 -0.50
CA VAL A 207 9.49 2.45 0.25
C VAL A 207 9.43 3.91 -0.21
N TYR A 208 10.58 4.56 -0.39
CA TYR A 208 10.69 5.93 -0.88
C TYR A 208 10.10 6.06 -2.29
N ALA A 209 10.46 5.15 -3.20
CA ALA A 209 10.00 5.18 -4.58
C ALA A 209 8.48 5.07 -4.69
N TRP A 210 7.85 4.19 -3.91
CA TRP A 210 6.39 4.08 -3.85
C TRP A 210 5.73 5.34 -3.29
N ASN A 211 6.20 5.80 -2.12
CA ASN A 211 5.57 6.91 -1.41
C ASN A 211 5.71 8.27 -2.13
N ASN A 212 6.77 8.43 -2.94
CA ASN A 212 7.00 9.64 -3.74
C ASN A 212 6.65 9.46 -5.22
N GLN A 213 6.18 8.26 -5.62
CA GLN A 213 5.84 7.91 -7.01
C GLN A 213 7.00 8.15 -8.00
N TYR A 214 8.23 8.08 -7.52
CA TYR A 214 9.43 8.40 -8.29
C TYR A 214 10.70 7.84 -7.65
N SER A 215 11.59 7.29 -8.49
CA SER A 215 12.97 6.98 -8.20
C SER A 215 13.90 7.51 -9.30
N LYS A 216 15.16 7.78 -8.96
CA LYS A 216 16.21 8.07 -9.95
C LYS A 216 16.55 6.85 -10.81
N ASN A 217 16.20 5.64 -10.36
CA ASN A 217 16.46 4.40 -11.08
C ASN A 217 15.23 4.03 -11.94
N ASN A 218 15.42 3.97 -13.26
CA ASN A 218 14.35 3.67 -14.20
C ASN A 218 13.74 2.28 -14.01
N LEU A 219 14.55 1.27 -13.67
CA LEU A 219 14.06 -0.10 -13.50
C LEU A 219 13.11 -0.20 -12.29
N ILE A 220 13.38 0.56 -11.23
CA ILE A 220 12.43 0.68 -10.10
C ILE A 220 11.14 1.33 -10.55
N ASN A 221 11.22 2.40 -11.35
CA ASN A 221 10.01 3.07 -11.83
C ASN A 221 9.14 2.13 -12.66
N GLU A 222 9.75 1.27 -13.51
CA GLU A 222 8.99 0.25 -14.25
C GLU A 222 8.32 -0.77 -13.31
N ILE A 223 9.04 -1.30 -12.32
CA ILE A 223 8.47 -2.23 -11.34
C ILE A 223 7.33 -1.56 -10.54
N MET A 224 7.50 -0.30 -10.13
CA MET A 224 6.48 0.45 -9.40
C MET A 224 5.23 0.68 -10.25
N LYS A 225 5.37 0.89 -11.58
CA LYS A 225 4.22 0.97 -12.51
C LYS A 225 3.48 -0.35 -12.58
N GLU A 226 4.19 -1.49 -12.66
CA GLU A 226 3.54 -2.81 -12.66
C GLU A 226 2.78 -3.06 -11.35
N ILE A 227 3.38 -2.74 -10.19
CA ILE A 227 2.72 -2.83 -8.88
C ILE A 227 1.49 -1.91 -8.82
N PHE A 228 1.60 -0.68 -9.34
CA PHE A 228 0.48 0.25 -9.41
C PHE A 228 -0.66 -0.30 -10.29
N GLN A 229 -0.35 -0.84 -11.46
CA GLN A 229 -1.34 -1.47 -12.34
C GLN A 229 -2.03 -2.65 -11.66
N LEU A 230 -1.28 -3.53 -11.00
CA LEU A 230 -1.84 -4.65 -10.25
C LEU A 230 -2.78 -4.17 -9.15
N THR A 231 -2.33 -3.23 -8.31
CA THR A 231 -3.15 -2.72 -7.20
C THR A 231 -4.39 -1.98 -7.69
N PHE A 232 -4.29 -1.24 -8.79
CA PHE A 232 -5.43 -0.60 -9.46
C PHE A 232 -6.44 -1.64 -9.96
N GLN A 233 -5.99 -2.68 -10.68
CA GLN A 233 -6.86 -3.75 -11.18
C GLN A 233 -7.61 -4.48 -10.06
N GLN A 234 -6.97 -4.67 -8.90
CA GLN A 234 -7.61 -5.33 -7.75
C GLN A 234 -8.42 -4.38 -6.87
N ASN A 235 -8.53 -3.09 -7.21
CA ASN A 235 -9.08 -2.05 -6.33
C ASN A 235 -8.48 -2.12 -4.90
N CYS A 236 -7.16 -2.32 -4.85
CA CYS A 236 -6.39 -2.45 -3.64
C CYS A 236 -5.69 -1.12 -3.31
N ASN A 237 -5.83 -0.66 -2.06
CA ASN A 237 -5.06 0.47 -1.57
C ASN A 237 -3.81 -0.04 -0.85
N LEU A 238 -2.67 0.02 -1.54
CA LEU A 238 -1.38 -0.42 -1.01
C LEU A 238 -0.62 0.73 -0.34
N SER A 239 -0.17 0.47 0.89
CA SER A 239 0.74 1.33 1.65
C SER A 239 2.03 0.57 1.96
N LEU A 240 3.17 1.23 1.85
CA LEU A 240 4.48 0.65 2.20
C LEU A 240 5.02 1.30 3.46
N SER A 241 5.46 0.48 4.40
CA SER A 241 6.19 0.89 5.59
C SER A 241 7.56 0.22 5.63
N TYR A 242 8.55 0.94 6.15
CA TYR A 242 9.85 0.37 6.41
C TYR A 242 9.83 -0.49 7.67
N ILE A 243 10.43 -1.68 7.60
CA ILE A 243 10.71 -2.54 8.75
C ILE A 243 12.23 -2.76 8.85
N HIS A 244 12.77 -2.83 10.06
CA HIS A 244 14.19 -3.11 10.23
C HIS A 244 14.50 -4.56 9.85
N THR A 245 15.64 -4.84 9.19
CA THR A 245 15.97 -6.19 8.71
C THR A 245 15.98 -7.24 9.81
N SER A 246 16.38 -6.89 11.04
CA SER A 246 16.34 -7.82 12.18
C SER A 246 14.93 -8.22 12.62
N GLU A 247 13.92 -7.46 12.20
CA GLU A 247 12.51 -7.68 12.50
C GLU A 247 11.75 -8.24 11.28
N ASN A 248 12.42 -8.38 10.12
CA ASN A 248 11.82 -8.89 8.89
C ASN A 248 11.77 -10.43 8.90
N PRO A 249 10.59 -11.07 9.08
CA PRO A 249 10.49 -12.53 9.10
C PRO A 249 10.87 -13.19 7.77
N SER A 250 10.84 -12.43 6.67
CA SER A 250 11.17 -12.91 5.32
C SER A 250 12.68 -13.07 5.07
N ASP A 251 13.55 -12.45 5.87
CA ASP A 251 15.01 -12.54 5.68
C ASP A 251 15.53 -13.97 5.94
N TYR A 252 14.87 -14.74 6.80
CA TYR A 252 15.19 -16.16 6.97
C TYR A 252 14.86 -16.95 5.69
N LEU A 253 13.67 -16.73 5.11
CA LEU A 253 13.18 -17.47 3.95
C LEU A 253 14.06 -17.23 2.71
N SER A 254 14.62 -16.04 2.55
CA SER A 254 15.47 -15.69 1.40
C SER A 254 16.86 -16.38 1.40
N ARG A 255 17.28 -16.96 2.54
CA ARG A 255 18.65 -17.50 2.74
C ARG A 255 18.72 -19.02 2.74
N VAL A 256 17.58 -19.71 2.70
CA VAL A 256 17.52 -21.17 2.79
C VAL A 256 17.53 -21.76 1.39
N TYR A 257 18.64 -22.40 1.01
CA TYR A 257 18.67 -23.32 -0.12
C TYR A 257 18.16 -24.68 0.33
N SER A 258 16.96 -25.05 -0.12
CA SER A 258 16.36 -26.33 0.23
C SER A 258 16.84 -27.43 -0.71
N LYS A 259 17.33 -28.54 -0.15
CA LYS A 259 17.58 -29.77 -0.91
C LYS A 259 16.30 -30.34 -1.54
N SER A 260 15.14 -29.96 -1.02
CA SER A 260 13.84 -30.33 -1.58
C SER A 260 13.56 -29.64 -2.91
N ASP A 261 14.23 -28.53 -3.23
CA ASP A 261 14.01 -27.76 -4.46
C ASP A 261 15.03 -28.12 -5.55
N ALA A 262 15.77 -29.23 -5.35
CA ALA A 262 16.71 -29.72 -6.33
C ALA A 262 15.98 -30.10 -7.63
N SER A 263 16.58 -29.78 -8.76
CA SER A 263 16.10 -30.21 -10.08
C SER A 263 17.22 -30.91 -10.85
N ILE A 264 16.84 -31.64 -11.90
CA ILE A 264 17.81 -32.25 -12.80
C ILE A 264 18.51 -31.20 -13.66
N SER A 265 19.70 -31.53 -14.16
CA SER A 265 20.42 -30.63 -15.06
C SER A 265 19.72 -30.47 -16.40
N LYS A 266 19.86 -29.29 -17.05
CA LYS A 266 19.36 -29.03 -18.41
C LYS A 266 19.76 -30.11 -19.43
N ARG A 267 21.00 -30.61 -19.32
CA ARG A 267 21.50 -31.68 -20.20
C ARG A 267 20.76 -33.00 -19.99
N THR A 268 20.49 -33.34 -18.74
CA THR A 268 19.70 -34.53 -18.37
C THR A 268 18.25 -34.39 -18.84
N TRP A 269 17.67 -33.20 -18.68
CA TRP A 269 16.31 -32.92 -19.11
C TRP A 269 16.12 -33.09 -20.63
N ILE A 270 17.05 -32.56 -21.44
CA ILE A 270 17.02 -32.76 -22.91
C ILE A 270 17.01 -34.25 -23.26
N TYR A 271 17.81 -35.07 -22.57
CA TYR A 271 17.83 -36.51 -22.79
C TYR A 271 16.50 -37.17 -22.43
N ILE A 272 15.88 -36.78 -21.31
CA ILE A 272 14.56 -37.27 -20.88
C ILE A 272 13.49 -36.89 -21.91
N GLN A 273 13.44 -35.64 -22.36
CA GLN A 273 12.49 -35.19 -23.38
C GLN A 273 12.64 -35.96 -24.70
N GLN A 274 13.88 -36.25 -25.12
CA GLN A 274 14.12 -37.04 -26.34
C GLN A 274 13.69 -38.50 -26.23
N LYS A 275 13.76 -39.09 -25.04
CA LYS A 275 13.49 -40.52 -24.82
C LYS A 275 12.05 -40.81 -24.42
N PHE A 276 11.47 -39.94 -23.63
CA PHE A 276 10.22 -40.18 -22.90
C PHE A 276 9.21 -39.04 -23.04
N GLY A 277 9.62 -37.92 -23.63
CA GLY A 277 8.75 -36.80 -23.87
C GLY A 277 7.83 -36.99 -25.09
N PRO A 278 7.09 -35.92 -25.47
CA PRO A 278 7.16 -34.58 -24.88
C PRO A 278 6.35 -34.48 -23.58
N HIS A 279 7.01 -34.27 -22.45
CA HIS A 279 6.33 -33.92 -21.21
C HIS A 279 5.78 -32.50 -21.33
N SER A 280 4.57 -32.31 -20.84
CA SER A 280 3.84 -31.04 -20.89
C SER A 280 3.63 -30.42 -19.50
N VAL A 281 3.86 -31.19 -18.43
CA VAL A 281 3.69 -30.73 -17.04
C VAL A 281 4.81 -31.23 -16.13
N ASP A 282 5.42 -30.35 -15.35
CA ASP A 282 6.28 -30.70 -14.21
C ASP A 282 5.48 -30.69 -12.91
N MET A 283 5.40 -31.84 -12.23
CA MET A 283 4.64 -31.97 -10.99
C MET A 283 5.33 -31.30 -9.79
N PHE A 284 6.64 -31.07 -9.82
CA PHE A 284 7.40 -30.64 -8.64
C PHE A 284 8.51 -29.65 -9.03
N SER A 285 8.12 -28.41 -9.33
CA SER A 285 9.09 -27.35 -9.60
C SER A 285 8.76 -26.08 -8.81
N LEU A 286 9.65 -25.10 -8.90
CA LEU A 286 9.43 -23.69 -8.64
C LEU A 286 9.48 -22.94 -9.98
N ASP A 287 9.13 -21.66 -10.01
CA ASP A 287 9.22 -20.87 -11.25
C ASP A 287 10.69 -20.79 -11.69
N SER A 288 11.62 -20.70 -10.73
CA SER A 288 13.06 -20.57 -11.02
C SER A 288 13.74 -21.81 -11.58
N ASN A 289 13.14 -22.99 -11.45
CA ASN A 289 13.69 -24.24 -11.94
C ASN A 289 12.73 -25.00 -12.87
N ALA A 290 11.67 -24.34 -13.33
CA ALA A 290 10.71 -24.88 -14.29
C ALA A 290 11.42 -25.42 -15.54
N MET A 291 10.99 -26.59 -15.99
CA MET A 291 11.56 -27.25 -17.16
C MET A 291 11.07 -26.62 -18.47
N LEU A 292 11.85 -26.74 -19.53
CA LEU A 292 11.52 -26.17 -20.83
C LEU A 292 11.05 -27.25 -21.81
N ASP A 293 10.10 -26.92 -22.68
CA ASP A 293 9.75 -27.76 -23.82
C ASP A 293 10.84 -27.72 -24.91
N ASN A 294 10.57 -28.41 -26.03
CA ASN A 294 11.50 -28.46 -27.16
C ASN A 294 11.61 -27.13 -27.93
N GLU A 295 10.67 -26.21 -27.72
CA GLU A 295 10.64 -24.87 -28.32
C GLU A 295 11.32 -23.83 -27.41
N GLY A 296 11.66 -24.22 -26.17
CA GLY A 296 12.34 -23.38 -25.20
C GLY A 296 11.38 -22.62 -24.27
N PHE A 297 10.09 -22.92 -24.30
CA PHE A 297 9.10 -22.34 -23.38
C PHE A 297 9.00 -23.17 -22.11
N GLU A 298 8.74 -22.51 -20.97
CA GLU A 298 8.49 -23.21 -19.71
C GLU A 298 7.24 -24.07 -19.83
N ILE A 299 7.35 -25.35 -19.43
CA ILE A 299 6.19 -26.23 -19.34
C ILE A 299 5.33 -25.83 -18.14
N SER A 300 4.05 -26.19 -18.19
CA SER A 300 3.14 -26.03 -17.06
C SER A 300 3.71 -26.72 -15.83
N HIS A 301 3.58 -26.13 -14.65
CA HIS A 301 4.18 -26.74 -13.46
C HIS A 301 3.42 -26.46 -12.17
N PHE A 302 3.61 -27.35 -11.20
CA PHE A 302 3.02 -27.23 -9.88
C PHE A 302 4.09 -26.93 -8.82
N THR A 303 3.74 -26.01 -7.92
CA THR A 303 4.63 -25.51 -6.87
C THR A 303 4.08 -25.86 -5.48
N PRO A 304 4.91 -25.94 -4.43
CA PRO A 304 4.45 -26.25 -3.07
C PRO A 304 3.57 -25.15 -2.45
N TYR A 305 3.72 -23.91 -2.91
CA TYR A 305 2.93 -22.74 -2.54
C TYR A 305 2.77 -21.86 -3.77
N LYS A 306 1.77 -20.99 -3.78
CA LYS A 306 1.45 -20.17 -4.96
C LYS A 306 2.62 -19.25 -5.35
N THR A 307 3.05 -19.34 -6.60
CA THR A 307 4.06 -18.47 -7.24
C THR A 307 3.46 -17.78 -8.48
N PRO A 308 4.09 -16.73 -9.04
CA PRO A 308 3.58 -16.03 -10.21
C PRO A 308 3.32 -16.91 -11.45
N LEU A 309 4.17 -17.89 -11.73
CA LEU A 309 4.10 -18.72 -12.94
C LEU A 309 3.50 -20.12 -12.70
N SER A 310 3.27 -20.50 -11.43
CA SER A 310 2.61 -21.77 -11.10
C SER A 310 1.24 -21.95 -11.79
N SER A 311 1.07 -23.11 -12.43
CA SER A 311 -0.22 -23.56 -12.98
C SER A 311 -1.13 -24.18 -11.90
N GLY A 312 -0.55 -24.59 -10.77
CA GLY A 312 -1.24 -25.22 -9.66
C GLY A 312 -0.36 -25.26 -8.41
N VAL A 313 -1.00 -25.43 -7.25
CA VAL A 313 -0.33 -25.52 -5.94
C VAL A 313 -0.59 -26.88 -5.32
N ASP A 314 0.47 -27.54 -4.86
CA ASP A 314 0.46 -28.91 -4.36
C ASP A 314 0.03 -29.92 -5.43
N ALA A 315 1.00 -30.70 -5.91
CA ALA A 315 0.80 -31.73 -6.91
C ALA A 315 -0.27 -32.75 -6.49
N PHE A 316 -0.39 -33.07 -5.20
CA PHE A 316 -1.36 -34.05 -4.71
C PHE A 316 -2.80 -33.54 -4.72
N ALA A 317 -2.98 -32.23 -4.85
CA ALA A 317 -4.29 -31.57 -4.90
C ALA A 317 -4.78 -31.28 -6.33
N GLN A 318 -3.99 -31.63 -7.36
CA GLN A 318 -4.33 -31.33 -8.75
C GLN A 318 -5.25 -32.38 -9.37
N ILE A 319 -6.01 -31.95 -10.37
CA ILE A 319 -6.81 -32.84 -11.23
C ILE A 319 -5.97 -33.13 -12.48
N TYR A 320 -5.61 -34.40 -12.66
CA TYR A 320 -4.76 -34.85 -13.76
C TYR A 320 -5.60 -35.21 -14.99
N LYS A 321 -5.13 -34.79 -16.17
CA LYS A 321 -5.78 -34.99 -17.47
C LYS A 321 -5.02 -36.05 -18.25
N SER A 322 -5.76 -36.94 -18.92
CA SER A 322 -5.20 -37.97 -19.77
C SER A 322 -4.49 -37.44 -21.04
N SER A 323 -4.70 -36.17 -21.39
CA SER A 323 -4.07 -35.52 -22.54
C SER A 323 -2.70 -34.93 -22.23
N GLU A 324 -2.31 -34.87 -20.96
CA GLU A 324 -1.04 -34.30 -20.51
C GLU A 324 -0.05 -35.42 -20.17
N ILE A 325 1.23 -35.16 -20.36
CA ILE A 325 2.32 -36.08 -20.02
C ILE A 325 3.11 -35.45 -18.87
N TYR A 326 3.16 -36.17 -17.75
CA TYR A 326 3.66 -35.64 -16.48
C TYR A 326 5.09 -36.09 -16.21
N TYR A 327 5.92 -35.14 -15.79
CA TYR A 327 7.25 -35.39 -15.27
C TYR A 327 7.25 -35.19 -13.75
N ALA A 328 7.89 -36.09 -12.99
CA ALA A 328 7.93 -35.99 -11.54
C ALA A 328 9.36 -36.12 -10.98
N PHE A 329 9.90 -35.01 -10.48
CA PHE A 329 11.13 -35.00 -9.67
C PHE A 329 10.85 -34.43 -8.28
N PRO A 330 10.21 -35.21 -7.38
CA PRO A 330 9.80 -34.68 -6.11
C PRO A 330 10.96 -34.47 -5.14
N PRO A 331 10.77 -33.64 -4.10
CA PRO A 331 11.62 -33.66 -2.92
C PRO A 331 11.89 -35.09 -2.43
N PHE A 332 13.14 -35.38 -2.04
CA PHE A 332 13.54 -36.75 -1.66
C PHE A 332 12.66 -37.36 -0.56
N CYS A 333 12.16 -36.54 0.37
CA CYS A 333 11.26 -36.99 1.44
C CYS A 333 9.85 -37.36 0.95
N LEU A 334 9.44 -36.92 -0.23
CA LEU A 334 8.11 -37.16 -0.81
C LEU A 334 8.09 -38.31 -1.81
N ILE A 335 9.24 -38.89 -2.20
CA ILE A 335 9.32 -39.96 -3.21
C ILE A 335 8.30 -41.07 -2.95
N SER A 336 8.24 -41.59 -1.71
CA SER A 336 7.31 -42.66 -1.36
C SER A 336 5.83 -42.26 -1.45
N ALA A 337 5.50 -41.00 -1.15
CA ALA A 337 4.14 -40.48 -1.26
C ALA A 337 3.75 -40.31 -2.73
N VAL A 338 4.66 -39.79 -3.56
CA VAL A 338 4.46 -39.59 -5.01
C VAL A 338 4.26 -40.92 -5.72
N VAL A 339 5.08 -41.93 -5.45
CA VAL A 339 4.90 -43.25 -6.05
C VAL A 339 3.52 -43.85 -5.70
N LYS A 340 3.08 -43.73 -4.45
CA LYS A 340 1.74 -44.19 -4.04
C LYS A 340 0.65 -43.44 -4.78
N PHE A 341 0.77 -42.11 -4.88
CA PHE A 341 -0.19 -41.26 -5.56
C PHE A 341 -0.30 -41.58 -7.05
N ILE A 342 0.81 -41.70 -7.77
CA ILE A 342 0.85 -42.08 -9.19
C ILE A 342 0.15 -43.43 -9.43
N ILE A 343 0.37 -44.41 -8.56
CA ILE A 343 -0.27 -45.73 -8.65
C ILE A 343 -1.78 -45.63 -8.40
N GLN A 344 -2.20 -44.87 -7.39
CA GLN A 344 -3.61 -44.69 -7.03
C GLN A 344 -4.40 -43.97 -8.12
N GLU A 345 -3.85 -42.89 -8.65
CA GLU A 345 -4.44 -42.07 -9.72
C GLU A 345 -4.22 -42.66 -11.12
N LYS A 346 -3.48 -43.77 -11.22
CA LYS A 346 -3.14 -44.45 -12.49
C LYS A 346 -2.50 -43.50 -13.51
N LEU A 347 -1.63 -42.63 -13.04
CA LEU A 347 -0.96 -41.63 -13.88
C LEU A 347 0.18 -42.26 -14.67
N HIS A 348 0.30 -41.83 -15.93
CA HIS A 348 1.53 -42.03 -16.70
C HIS A 348 2.45 -40.83 -16.41
N ALA A 349 3.31 -41.01 -15.41
CA ALA A 349 4.33 -40.03 -15.02
C ALA A 349 5.71 -40.69 -15.00
N LEU A 350 6.72 -39.96 -15.47
CA LEU A 350 8.10 -40.44 -15.57
C LEU A 350 9.04 -39.80 -14.56
#